data_AF-A0A2W7APE6-F1
#
_entry.id   AF-A0A2W7APE6-F1
#
_cell.length_a   1.000
_cell.length_b   1.000
_cell.length_c   1.000
_cell.angle_alpha   90.00
_cell.angle_beta   90.00
_cell.angle_gamma   90.00
#
_symmetry.space_group_name_H-M   'P 1'
#
loop_
_entity.id
_entity.type
_entity.pdbx_description
1 polymer ?
#
loop_
_entity_poly.entity_id
_entity_poly.type
_entity_poly.pdbx_seq_one_letter_code
_entity_poly.pdbx_strand_id
1 'polypeptide(L)' 'MTIKELLIQELDDASDPLLIELLDFLQFLKAKQAEDTADVLAARQALASVAAEGTVAWENLKADVGL' A
#
# COMPACT_ATOMS: atom_id res chain seq x y z
N MET A 1 25.06 11.66 -11.91
CA MET A 1 24.20 10.61 -12.46
C MET A 1 23.10 10.32 -11.46
N THR A 2 21.85 10.35 -11.88
CA THR A 2 20.69 10.00 -11.04
C THR A 2 20.47 8.48 -11.05
N ILE A 3 19.74 7.95 -10.06
CA ILE A 3 19.36 6.52 -10.03
C ILE A 3 18.57 6.13 -11.30
N LYS A 4 17.76 7.06 -11.81
CA LYS A 4 17.00 6.85 -13.05
C LYS A 4 17.91 6.70 -14.26
N GLU A 5 18.96 7.51 -14.36
CA GLU A 5 19.96 7.41 -15.43
C GLU A 5 20.74 6.11 -15.36
N LEU A 6 21.17 5.70 -14.15
CA LEU A 6 21.84 4.41 -13.93
C LEU A 6 20.98 3.21 -14.38
N LEU A 7 19.69 3.23 -14.03
CA LEU A 7 18.76 2.18 -14.45
C LEU A 7 18.64 2.13 -15.97
N ILE A 8 18.41 3.26 -16.64
CA ILE A 8 18.30 3.30 -18.11
C ILE A 8 19.55 2.69 -18.76
N GLN A 9 20.73 3.03 -18.23
CA GLN A 9 21.99 2.55 -18.76
C GLN A 9 22.17 1.02 -18.62
N GLU A 10 21.71 0.43 -17.52
CA GLU A 10 21.73 -1.04 -17.35
C GLU A 10 20.69 -1.77 -18.20
N LEU A 11 19.61 -1.09 -18.59
CA LEU A 11 18.59 -1.69 -19.45
C LEU A 11 19.02 -1.77 -20.92
N ASP A 12 19.95 -0.91 -21.36
CA ASP A 12 20.38 -0.85 -22.76
C ASP A 12 21.07 -2.16 -23.20
N ASP A 13 21.81 -2.82 -22.30
CA ASP A 13 22.54 -4.06 -22.58
C ASP A 13 21.89 -5.31 -21.94
N ALA A 14 20.73 -5.15 -21.28
CA ALA A 14 20.04 -6.26 -20.63
C ALA A 14 19.33 -7.18 -21.63
N SER A 15 19.28 -8.47 -21.30
CA SER A 15 18.57 -9.45 -22.10
C SER A 15 17.06 -9.41 -21.87
N ASP A 16 16.27 -9.72 -22.90
CA ASP A 16 14.81 -9.76 -22.82
C ASP A 16 14.27 -10.57 -21.62
N PRO A 17 14.81 -11.76 -21.26
CA PRO A 17 14.34 -12.48 -20.07
C PRO A 17 14.50 -11.68 -18.77
N LEU A 18 15.64 -11.00 -18.60
CA LEU A 18 15.90 -10.17 -17.42
C LEU A 18 14.99 -8.93 -17.40
N LEU A 19 14.76 -8.32 -18.57
CA LEU A 19 13.86 -7.19 -18.72
C LEU A 19 12.41 -7.57 -18.37
N ILE A 20 11.96 -8.77 -18.74
CA ILE A 20 10.64 -9.28 -18.39
C ILE A 20 10.51 -9.41 -16.86
N GLU A 21 11.46 -10.04 -16.19
CA GLU A 21 11.44 -10.19 -14.72
C GLU A 21 11.46 -8.83 -14.01
N LEU A 22 12.25 -7.88 -14.51
CA LEU A 22 12.31 -6.53 -13.94
C LEU A 22 10.99 -5.78 -14.15
N LEU A 23 10.35 -5.91 -15.31
CA LEU A 23 9.05 -5.29 -15.58
C LEU A 23 7.99 -5.84 -14.63
N ASP A 24 7.95 -7.16 -14.43
CA ASP A 24 7.03 -7.80 -13.49
C ASP A 24 7.25 -7.29 -12.06
N PHE A 25 8.52 -7.20 -11.63
CA PHE A 25 8.85 -6.68 -10.30
C PHE A 25 8.45 -5.21 -10.14
N LEU A 26 8.68 -4.36 -11.14
CA LEU A 26 8.26 -2.96 -11.11
C LEU A 26 6.74 -2.80 -11.07
N GLN A 27 6.00 -3.64 -11.80
CA GLN A 27 4.54 -3.65 -11.75
C GLN A 27 4.03 -4.07 -10.37
N PHE A 28 4.62 -5.11 -9.79
CA PHE A 28 4.33 -5.54 -8.42
C PHE A 28 4.56 -4.41 -7.41
N LEU A 29 5.70 -3.73 -7.48
CA LEU A 29 6.02 -2.63 -6.55
C LEU A 29 5.02 -1.47 -6.67
N LYS A 30 4.58 -1.14 -7.89
CA LYS A 30 3.56 -0.10 -8.11
C LYS A 30 2.22 -0.50 -7.52
N ALA A 31 1.79 -1.74 -7.72
CA ALA A 31 0.55 -2.26 -7.15
C ALA A 31 0.59 -2.21 -5.62
N LYS A 32 1.70 -2.69 -5.04
CA LYS A 32 1.92 -2.63 -3.59
C LYS A 32 1.89 -1.21 -3.03
N GLN A 33 2.57 -0.25 -3.68
CA GLN A 33 2.54 1.15 -3.22
C GLN A 33 1.14 1.75 -3.26
N ALA A 34 0.34 1.39 -4.27
CA ALA A 34 -1.04 1.85 -4.36
C ALA A 34 -1.90 1.27 -3.22
N GLU A 35 -1.74 -0.02 -2.93
CA GLU A 35 -2.38 -0.71 -1.79
C GLU A 35 -1.96 -0.10 -0.45
N ASP A 36 -0.65 0.01 -0.19
CA ASP A 36 -0.11 0.61 1.04
C ASP A 36 -0.65 2.04 1.24
N THR A 37 -0.77 2.82 0.17
CA THR A 37 -1.33 4.17 0.22
C THR A 37 -2.82 4.16 0.58
N ALA A 38 -3.59 3.23 0.01
CA ALA A 38 -5.00 3.06 0.32
C ALA A 38 -5.21 2.62 1.77
N ASP A 39 -4.41 1.68 2.26
CA ASP A 39 -4.46 1.19 3.64
C ASP A 39 -4.15 2.29 4.64
N VAL A 40 -3.11 3.09 4.39
CA VAL A 40 -2.78 4.25 5.23
C VAL A 40 -3.91 5.28 5.22
N LEU A 41 -4.55 5.51 4.07
CA LEU A 41 -5.70 6.42 3.99
C LEU A 41 -6.89 5.90 4.79
N ALA A 42 -7.22 4.62 4.66
CA ALA A 42 -8.30 3.96 5.40
C ALA A 42 -8.05 4.02 6.92
N ALA A 43 -6.81 3.74 7.35
CA ALA A 43 -6.43 3.85 8.76
C ALA A 43 -6.58 5.27 9.31
N ARG A 44 -6.20 6.29 8.52
CA ARG A 44 -6.39 7.71 8.89
C ARG A 44 -7.87 8.09 8.97
N GLN A 45 -8.69 7.59 8.06
CA GLN A 45 -10.14 7.81 8.09
C GLN A 45 -10.79 7.15 9.31
N ALA A 46 -10.41 5.91 9.63
CA ALA A 46 -10.88 5.23 10.84
C ALA A 46 -10.49 5.99 12.12
N LEU A 47 -9.25 6.49 12.20
CA LEU A 47 -8.80 7.32 13.31
C LEU A 47 -9.61 8.62 13.43
N ALA A 48 -9.91 9.27 12.31
CA ALA A 48 -10.71 10.49 12.28
C ALA A 48 -12.17 10.24 12.69
N SER A 49 -12.78 9.14 12.24
CA SER A 49 -14.13 8.73 12.67
C SER A 49 -14.16 8.47 14.17
N VAL A 50 -13.20 7.74 14.72
CA VAL A 50 -13.07 7.52 16.18
C VAL A 50 -12.95 8.85 16.94
N ALA A 51 -12.22 9.82 16.41
CA ALA A 51 -12.10 11.14 17.03
C ALA A 51 -13.41 11.96 16.97
N ALA A 52 -14.24 11.77 15.95
CA ALA A 52 -15.50 12.50 15.76
C ALA A 52 -16.69 11.84 16.46
N GLU A 53 -16.81 10.53 16.37
CA GLU A 53 -17.95 9.73 16.84
C GLU A 53 -17.69 9.15 18.25
N GLY A 54 -16.43 9.14 18.69
CA GLY A 54 -16.02 8.53 19.95
C GLY A 54 -15.93 7.00 19.85
N THR A 55 -15.67 6.35 20.98
CA THR A 55 -15.68 4.88 21.08
C THR A 55 -16.66 4.42 22.14
N VAL A 56 -17.18 3.20 21.99
CA VAL A 56 -17.98 2.51 23.01
C VAL A 56 -17.20 1.34 23.57
N ALA A 57 -17.40 1.04 24.86
CA ALA A 57 -16.79 -0.12 25.49
C ALA A 57 -17.32 -1.42 24.86
N TRP A 58 -16.45 -2.40 24.67
CA TRP A 58 -16.78 -3.69 24.05
C TRP A 58 -17.94 -4.42 24.75
N GLU A 59 -18.02 -4.34 26.08
CA GLU A 59 -19.12 -4.93 26.85
C GLU A 59 -20.47 -4.26 26.57
N ASN A 60 -20.48 -2.95 26.28
CA ASN A 60 -21.71 -2.25 25.91
C ASN A 60 -22.16 -2.66 24.50
N LEU A 61 -21.21 -2.81 23.57
CA LEU A 61 -21.52 -3.26 22.21
C LEU A 61 -22.10 -4.68 22.19
N LYS A 62 -21.55 -5.60 22.98
CA LYS A 62 -22.08 -6.97 23.12
C LYS A 62 -23.54 -6.97 23.57
N ALA A 63 -23.84 -6.19 24.61
CA ALA A 63 -25.20 -6.07 25.13
C ALA A 63 -26.18 -5.55 24.07
N ASP A 64 -25.76 -4.59 23.24
CA ASP A 64 -26.59 -4.01 22.17
C ASP A 64 -26.84 -5.00 21.00
N VAL A 65 -25.89 -5.90 20.70
CA VAL A 65 -26.03 -6.90 19.62
C VAL A 65 -26.50 -8.28 20.10
N GLY A 66 -26.81 -8.43 21.39
CA GLY A 66 -27.33 -9.67 21.98
C GLY A 66 -26.29 -10.79 22.15
N LEU A 67 -25.02 -10.43 22.33
CA LEU A 67 -23.90 -11.34 22.62
C LEU A 67 -23.46 -11.32 24.08
#